data_AF-A0A3M6ULR5-F1
#
_entry.id   AF-A0A3M6ULR5-F1
#
_cell.length_a   1.000
_cell.length_b   1.000
_cell.length_c   1.000
_cell.angle_alpha   90.00
_cell.angle_beta   90.00
_cell.angle_gamma   90.00
#
_symmetry.space_group_name_H-M   'P 1'
#
loop_
_entity.id
_entity.type
_entity.pdbx_description
1 polymer ?
#
loop_
_entity_poly.entity_id
_entity_poly.type
_entity_poly.pdbx_seq_one_letter_code
_entity_poly.pdbx_strand_id
1 'polypeptide(L)'
;MFKTKKVTFFEANSSCINEDAELISIEDFEELGFLDELLRQEGVEKIYVGMTDIAEEDRWVWMDGSPVTLDPCGTEITRMVIQRKIVGSM
;
A
#
# COMPACT_ATOMS: atom_id res chain seq x y z
N MET A 1 -4.00 6.43 -12.17
CA MET A 1 -5.36 5.86 -12.38
C MET A 1 -5.57 4.76 -11.36
N PHE A 2 -6.69 4.73 -10.62
CA PHE A 2 -6.97 3.65 -9.67
C PHE A 2 -7.39 2.38 -10.41
N LYS A 3 -6.87 1.23 -9.96
CA LYS A 3 -7.26 -0.10 -10.46
C LYS A 3 -8.15 -0.76 -9.41
N THR A 4 -9.36 -1.14 -9.80
CA THR A 4 -10.38 -1.71 -8.90
C THR A 4 -10.45 -3.25 -8.99
N LYS A 5 -9.58 -3.88 -9.79
CA LYS A 5 -9.53 -5.33 -9.90
C LYS A 5 -8.99 -5.93 -8.62
N LYS A 6 -9.69 -6.92 -8.06
CA LYS A 6 -9.19 -7.73 -6.94
C LYS A 6 -8.03 -8.60 -7.44
N VAL A 7 -6.85 -8.38 -6.88
CA VAL A 7 -5.60 -9.05 -7.21
C VAL A 7 -4.82 -9.32 -5.92
N THR A 8 -3.70 -10.01 -6.00
CA THR A 8 -2.69 -10.09 -4.93
C THR A 8 -1.76 -8.87 -4.95
N PHE A 9 -0.99 -8.66 -3.89
CA PHE A 9 0.03 -7.59 -3.85
C PHE A 9 1.03 -7.70 -5.00
N PHE A 10 1.54 -8.91 -5.27
CA PHE A 10 2.51 -9.14 -6.34
C PHE A 10 1.91 -8.82 -7.72
N GLU A 11 0.66 -9.22 -7.97
CA GLU A 11 -0.04 -8.88 -9.21
C GLU A 11 -0.30 -7.38 -9.35
N ALA A 12 -0.64 -6.69 -8.25
CA ALA A 12 -0.79 -5.23 -8.24
C ALA A 12 0.53 -4.53 -8.58
N ASN A 13 1.62 -4.94 -7.92
CA ASN A 13 2.96 -4.40 -8.15
C ASN A 13 3.43 -4.65 -9.59
N SER A 14 3.30 -5.89 -10.09
CA SER A 14 3.63 -6.20 -11.48
C SER A 14 2.77 -5.43 -12.48
N SER A 15 1.48 -5.19 -12.18
CA SER A 15 0.62 -4.37 -13.04
C SER A 15 1.06 -2.91 -13.09
N CYS A 16 1.53 -2.32 -12.00
CA CYS A 16 2.06 -0.94 -12.01
C CYS A 16 3.36 -0.87 -12.81
N ILE A 17 4.29 -1.79 -12.56
CA ILE A 17 5.59 -1.84 -13.27
C ILE A 17 5.39 -2.00 -14.78
N ASN A 18 4.45 -2.84 -15.20
CA ASN A 18 4.11 -3.01 -16.63
C ASN A 18 3.51 -1.75 -17.29
N GLU A 19 3.09 -0.77 -16.50
CA GLU A 19 2.59 0.53 -16.94
C GLU A 19 3.59 1.66 -16.64
N ASP A 20 4.87 1.33 -16.42
CA ASP A 20 5.95 2.26 -16.06
C ASP A 20 5.60 3.12 -14.83
N ALA A 21 4.92 2.50 -13.86
CA ALA A 21 4.45 3.11 -12.61
C ALA A 21 4.82 2.26 -11.39
N GLU A 22 4.62 2.81 -10.20
CA GLU A 22 4.89 2.15 -8.92
C GLU A 22 3.63 2.16 -8.02
N LEU A 23 3.62 1.28 -7.01
CA LEU A 23 2.61 1.37 -5.96
C LEU A 23 2.89 2.61 -5.10
N ILE A 24 1.84 3.36 -4.77
CA ILE A 24 1.93 4.65 -4.06
C ILE A 24 2.64 4.51 -2.71
N SER A 25 3.60 5.40 -2.45
CA SER A 25 4.11 5.73 -1.13
C SER A 25 3.28 6.84 -0.50
N ILE A 26 3.21 6.88 0.82
CA ILE A 26 2.42 7.88 1.53
C ILE A 26 3.37 8.66 2.44
N GLU A 27 3.56 9.93 2.12
CA GLU A 27 4.60 10.76 2.75
C GLU A 27 4.06 11.55 3.95
N ASP A 28 2.78 11.94 3.92
CA ASP A 28 2.15 12.77 4.95
C ASP A 28 0.65 12.47 5.18
N PHE A 29 0.07 13.13 6.20
CA PHE A 29 -1.32 12.96 6.59
C PHE A 29 -2.31 13.57 5.60
N GLU A 30 -1.87 14.54 4.79
CA GLU A 30 -2.71 15.19 3.79
C GLU A 30 -2.95 14.24 2.61
N GLU A 31 -1.90 13.60 2.11
CA GLU A 31 -1.99 12.55 1.10
C GLU A 31 -2.83 11.36 1.60
N LEU A 32 -2.59 10.93 2.83
CA LEU A 32 -3.35 9.88 3.50
C LEU A 32 -4.85 10.22 3.58
N GLY A 33 -5.18 11.46 3.96
CA GLY A 33 -6.56 11.94 4.03
C GLY A 33 -7.23 12.06 2.66
N PHE A 34 -6.49 12.52 1.66
CA PHE A 34 -6.97 12.58 0.27
C PHE A 34 -7.31 11.18 -0.25
N LEU A 35 -6.44 10.20 -0.02
CA LEU A 35 -6.69 8.81 -0.40
C LEU A 35 -7.91 8.22 0.33
N ASP A 36 -8.08 8.44 1.64
CA ASP A 36 -9.26 7.93 2.35
C ASP A 36 -10.57 8.49 1.78
N GLU A 37 -10.64 9.80 1.53
CA GLU A 37 -11.82 10.44 0.95
C GLU A 37 -12.11 9.91 -0.45
N LEU A 38 -11.08 9.78 -1.29
CA LEU A 38 -11.25 9.26 -2.64
C LEU A 38 -11.73 7.80 -2.64
N LEU A 39 -11.18 6.97 -1.75
CA LEU A 39 -11.64 5.58 -1.60
C LEU A 39 -13.09 5.50 -1.10
N ARG A 40 -13.54 6.44 -0.24
CA ARG A 40 -14.95 6.55 0.15
C ARG A 40 -15.85 6.86 -1.03
N GLN A 41 -15.47 7.84 -1.84
CA GLN A 41 -16.24 8.27 -3.00
C GLN A 41 -16.38 7.17 -4.04
N GLU A 42 -15.31 6.40 -4.27
CA GLU A 42 -15.29 5.28 -5.22
C GLU A 42 -15.88 3.98 -4.66
N GLY A 43 -16.28 3.95 -3.38
CA GLY A 43 -16.78 2.75 -2.71
C GLY A 43 -15.73 1.64 -2.59
N VAL A 44 -14.45 1.99 -2.61
CA VAL A 44 -13.33 1.05 -2.50
C VAL A 44 -12.98 0.84 -1.03
N GLU A 45 -13.15 -0.38 -0.55
CA GLU A 45 -12.86 -0.70 0.85
C GLU A 45 -11.37 -0.78 1.14
N LYS A 46 -10.61 -1.35 0.20
CA LYS A 46 -9.21 -1.72 0.40
C LYS A 46 -8.35 -1.59 -0.87
N ILE A 47 -7.13 -1.07 -0.71
CA ILE A 47 -6.13 -0.98 -1.79
C ILE A 47 -4.76 -1.49 -1.35
N TYR A 48 -3.93 -1.91 -2.30
CA TYR A 48 -2.50 -2.12 -2.05
C TYR A 48 -1.73 -0.81 -2.20
N VAL A 49 -0.78 -0.58 -1.31
CA VAL A 49 0.18 0.53 -1.32
C VAL A 49 1.61 -0.03 -1.38
N GLY A 50 2.61 0.81 -1.60
CA GLY A 50 4.00 0.40 -1.79
C GLY A 50 4.74 -0.05 -0.53
N MET A 51 4.10 -0.03 0.65
CA MET A 51 4.73 -0.39 1.92
C MET A 51 4.85 -1.93 2.04
N THR A 52 6.05 -2.41 2.35
CA THR A 52 6.35 -3.85 2.48
C THR A 52 7.42 -4.11 3.54
N ASP A 53 7.39 -5.31 4.13
CA ASP A 53 8.41 -5.88 5.02
C ASP A 53 9.08 -7.13 4.39
N ILE A 54 8.89 -7.39 3.09
CA ILE A 54 9.40 -8.59 2.40
C ILE A 54 10.90 -8.78 2.57
N ALA A 55 11.66 -7.68 2.63
CA ALA A 55 13.10 -7.72 2.75
C ALA A 55 13.55 -8.16 4.16
N GLU A 56 12.85 -7.71 5.20
CA GLU A 56 13.15 -7.94 6.60
C GLU A 56 11.86 -7.78 7.40
N GLU A 57 11.36 -8.88 7.99
CA GLU A 57 10.14 -8.87 8.81
C GLU A 57 10.25 -7.82 9.93
N ASP A 58 9.12 -7.20 10.27
CA ASP A 58 9.04 -6.07 11.22
C ASP A 58 9.78 -4.78 10.80
N ARG A 59 10.42 -4.76 9.63
CA ARG A 59 11.06 -3.57 9.06
C ARG A 59 10.35 -3.12 7.79
N TRP A 60 9.42 -2.21 7.97
CA TRP A 60 8.66 -1.60 6.88
C TRP A 60 9.51 -0.65 6.06
N VAL A 61 9.36 -0.75 4.73
CA VAL A 61 9.98 0.14 3.74
C VAL A 61 8.99 0.42 2.61
N TRP A 62 9.15 1.57 1.95
CA TRP A 62 8.47 1.85 0.70
C TRP A 62 9.27 1.29 -0.48
N MET A 63 8.60 0.65 -1.43
CA MET A 63 9.22 0.05 -2.61
C MET A 63 9.93 1.05 -3.53
N ASP A 64 9.50 2.31 -3.54
CA ASP A 64 10.09 3.43 -4.30
C ASP A 64 11.35 4.02 -3.62
N GLY A 65 11.69 3.54 -2.40
CA GLY A 65 12.81 4.04 -1.60
C GLY A 65 12.49 5.30 -0.79
N SER A 66 11.24 5.74 -0.76
CA SER A 66 10.81 6.87 0.06
C SER A 66 11.02 6.58 1.55
N PRO A 67 11.37 7.60 2.36
CA PRO A 67 11.55 7.41 3.79
C PRO A 67 10.23 7.06 4.47
N VAL A 68 10.28 6.18 5.47
CA VAL A 68 9.12 5.91 6.34
C VAL A 68 9.04 7.03 7.39
N THR A 69 8.39 8.13 7.01
CA THR A 69 8.13 9.30 7.88
C THR A 69 6.82 9.17 8.65
N LEU A 70 5.89 8.41 8.08
CA LEU A 70 4.64 8.02 8.71
C LEU A 70 4.61 6.52 8.88
N ASP A 71 4.17 6.07 10.05
CA ASP A 71 3.73 4.70 10.26
C ASP A 71 2.19 4.63 10.10
N PRO A 72 1.68 4.42 8.88
CA PRO A 72 0.24 4.31 8.65
C PRO A 72 -0.41 3.13 9.39
N CYS A 73 0.37 2.17 9.89
CA CYS A 73 -0.14 1.06 10.72
C CYS A 73 -0.63 1.54 12.10
N GLY A 74 -0.12 2.69 12.58
CA GLY A 74 -0.54 3.34 13.83
C GLY A 74 -1.76 4.27 13.70
N THR A 75 -2.16 4.59 12.48
CA THR A 75 -3.38 5.37 12.19
C THR A 75 -4.56 4.45 11.90
N GLU A 76 -5.77 4.81 12.34
CA GLU A 76 -7.02 4.03 12.12
C GLU A 76 -7.47 3.92 10.64
N ILE A 77 -6.56 4.03 9.68
CA ILE A 77 -6.85 3.97 8.25
C ILE A 77 -6.94 2.50 7.85
N THR A 78 -8.07 1.89 8.18
CA THR A 78 -8.37 0.44 8.04
C THR A 78 -8.44 -0.03 6.57
N ARG A 79 -8.26 0.89 5.62
CA ARG A 79 -8.47 0.69 4.18
C ARG A 79 -7.19 0.40 3.41
N MET A 80 -6.02 0.65 3.98
CA MET A 80 -4.77 0.36 3.30
C MET A 80 -4.35 -1.07 3.60
N VAL A 81 -4.21 -1.88 2.57
CA VAL A 81 -3.66 -3.23 2.68
C VAL A 81 -2.16 -3.10 2.50
N ILE A 82 -1.51 -2.99 3.65
CA ILE A 82 -0.09 -3.20 3.76
C ILE A 82 0.15 -4.71 3.67
N GLN A 83 1.19 -5.12 2.94
CA GLN A 83 1.49 -6.53 2.78
C GLN A 83 2.10 -7.07 4.08
N ARG A 84 1.29 -7.71 4.92
CA ARG A 84 1.77 -8.51 6.06
C ARG A 84 2.05 -9.91 5.58
N LYS A 85 3.31 -10.34 5.57
CA LYS A 85 3.62 -11.77 5.42
C LYS A 85 3.43 -12.44 6.79
N ILE A 86 2.81 -13.62 6.79
CA ILE A 86 2.98 -14.61 7.87
C ILE A 86 3.96 -15.61 7.27
N VAL A 87 5.24 -15.53 7.60
CA VAL A 87 6.13 -16.65 7.29
C VAL A 87 5.93 -17.70 8.40
N GLY A 88 5.07 -18.69 8.12
CA GLY A 88 4.99 -19.90 8.94
C GLY A 88 3.63 -20.61 8.93
N SER A 89 3.30 -21.32 7.86
CA SER A 89 2.50 -22.55 7.91
C SER A 89 2.81 -23.38 6.67
N MET A 90 3.79 -24.28 6.83
CA MET A 90 4.23 -25.42 6.00
C MET A 90 4.12 -25.32 4.47
#